data_AF-A0A7U9R4Y2-F1
#
_entry.id   AF-A0A7U9R4Y2-F1
#
_cell.length_a   1.000
_cell.length_b   1.000
_cell.length_c   1.000
_cell.angle_alpha   90.00
_cell.angle_beta   90.00
_cell.angle_gamma   90.00
#
_symmetry.space_group_name_H-M   'P 1'
#
loop_
_entity.id
_entity.type
_entity.pdbx_description
1 polymer ?
#
loop_
_entity_poly.entity_id
_entity_poly.type
_entity_poly.pdbx_seq_one_letter_code
_entity_poly.pdbx_strand_id
1 'polypeptide(L)'
;MKNLFEHTSAPWIRYSSYEYKTDSDNNLYITVSRDAKPEMYHPMQEAEQLVIDAINVGLAAMHKIPEEELREVVLDFIKKYGFLGFMTALPTTADFITYESVYLPKNHFIKEESLPTEDYLTYFYPFDKPDFKKTA
;
A
#
# COMPACT_ATOMS: atom_id res chain seq x y z
N MET A 1 25.41 -16.20 -3.81
CA MET A 1 24.11 -16.29 -4.51
C MET A 1 24.14 -15.23 -5.60
N LYS A 2 23.87 -15.58 -6.88
CA LYS A 2 23.61 -14.53 -7.88
C LYS A 2 22.38 -13.76 -7.40
N ASN A 3 22.48 -12.44 -7.30
CA ASN A 3 21.54 -11.63 -6.54
C ASN A 3 20.20 -11.64 -7.29
N LEU A 4 19.15 -12.20 -6.70
CA LEU A 4 17.82 -12.31 -7.33
C LEU A 4 17.29 -10.93 -7.77
N PHE A 5 17.85 -9.86 -7.18
CA PHE A 5 17.48 -8.46 -7.37
C PHE A 5 18.44 -7.66 -8.26
N GLU A 6 19.49 -8.27 -8.82
CA GLU A 6 20.54 -7.57 -9.60
C GLU A 6 20.00 -6.83 -10.84
N HIS A 7 18.80 -7.21 -11.29
CA HIS A 7 18.10 -6.62 -12.43
C HIS A 7 16.72 -6.03 -12.08
N THR A 8 16.31 -6.05 -10.80
CA THR A 8 15.07 -5.39 -10.38
C THR A 8 15.33 -3.90 -10.18
N SER A 9 15.16 -3.12 -11.23
CA SER A 9 15.44 -1.68 -11.27
C SER A 9 14.20 -0.80 -11.08
N ALA A 10 13.04 -1.40 -10.83
CA ALA A 10 11.78 -0.65 -10.76
C ALA A 10 11.87 0.38 -9.61
N PRO A 11 11.80 1.70 -9.91
CA PRO A 11 11.65 2.70 -8.87
C PRO A 11 10.35 2.47 -8.12
N TRP A 12 10.39 2.58 -6.80
CA TRP A 12 9.19 2.56 -5.95
C TRP A 12 8.86 3.99 -5.53
N ILE A 13 7.61 4.22 -5.19
CA ILE A 13 7.15 5.49 -4.60
C ILE A 13 6.88 5.26 -3.12
N ARG A 14 7.46 6.13 -2.29
CA ARG A 14 7.08 6.32 -0.89
C ARG A 14 6.66 7.78 -0.67
N TYR A 15 6.19 8.10 0.52
CA TYR A 15 5.79 9.45 0.90
C TYR A 15 6.61 9.95 2.08
N SER A 16 6.80 11.27 2.18
CA SER A 16 7.63 11.88 3.23
C SER A 16 7.12 11.66 4.65
N SER A 17 5.84 11.33 4.84
CA SER A 17 5.27 11.04 6.15
C SER A 17 4.01 10.17 6.06
N TYR A 18 3.82 9.39 7.12
CA TYR A 18 2.70 8.47 7.32
C TYR A 18 2.16 8.63 8.74
N GLU A 19 0.90 8.30 8.93
CA GLU A 19 0.22 8.40 10.23
C GLU A 19 -0.74 7.24 10.45
N TYR A 20 -1.02 6.95 11.72
CA TYR A 20 -2.11 6.07 12.08
C TYR A 20 -3.43 6.83 12.05
N LYS A 21 -4.45 6.22 11.44
CA LYS A 21 -5.80 6.77 11.37
C LYS A 21 -6.81 5.66 11.64
N THR A 22 -7.80 5.95 12.47
CA THR A 22 -8.87 5.01 12.81
C THR A 22 -10.13 5.40 12.05
N ASP A 23 -10.83 4.43 11.46
CA ASP A 23 -12.12 4.64 10.80
C ASP A 23 -13.30 4.70 11.78
N SER A 24 -14.53 4.78 11.26
CA SER A 24 -15.75 4.77 12.08
C SER A 24 -16.02 3.44 12.78
N ASP A 25 -15.48 2.35 12.25
CA ASP A 25 -15.67 0.98 12.74
C ASP A 25 -14.55 0.56 13.72
N ASN A 26 -13.71 1.52 14.13
CA ASN A 26 -12.57 1.34 15.02
C ASN A 26 -11.47 0.44 14.44
N ASN A 27 -11.38 0.30 13.12
CA ASN A 27 -10.27 -0.33 12.43
C ASN A 27 -9.11 0.67 12.30
N LEU A 28 -7.89 0.19 12.57
CA LEU A 28 -6.68 0.99 12.54
C LEU A 28 -5.97 0.84 11.19
N TYR A 29 -5.69 1.96 10.54
CA TYR A 29 -4.98 2.05 9.26
C TYR A 29 -3.69 2.85 9.40
N ILE A 30 -2.76 2.60 8.48
CA ILE A 30 -1.63 3.50 8.21
C ILE A 30 -1.95 4.24 6.91
N THR A 31 -1.95 5.56 6.96
CA THR A 31 -2.25 6.42 5.80
C THR A 31 -1.09 7.35 5.49
N VAL A 32 -1.04 7.85 4.26
CA VAL A 32 -0.19 8.97 3.89
C VAL A 32 -0.72 10.22 4.62
N SER A 33 0.14 10.97 5.31
CA SER A 33 -0.29 12.20 5.98
C SER A 33 -0.71 13.26 4.96
N ARG A 34 -1.60 14.17 5.37
CA ARG A 34 -2.22 15.19 4.50
C ARG A 34 -1.24 15.97 3.61
N ASP A 35 -0.09 16.37 4.13
CA ASP A 35 0.90 17.22 3.42
C ASP A 35 2.14 16.44 2.95
N ALA A 36 2.06 15.11 2.95
CA ALA A 36 3.19 14.27 2.56
C ALA A 36 3.46 14.37 1.06
N LYS A 37 4.75 14.37 0.69
CA LYS A 37 5.19 14.48 -0.71
C LYS A 37 5.66 13.11 -1.20
N PRO A 38 5.31 12.71 -2.43
CA PRO A 38 5.84 11.49 -3.03
C PRO A 38 7.34 11.63 -3.28
N GLU A 39 8.07 10.57 -3.01
CA GLU A 39 9.50 10.43 -3.23
C GLU A 39 9.76 9.11 -3.98
N MET A 40 10.50 9.20 -5.07
CA MET A 40 10.96 8.04 -5.82
C MET A 40 12.25 7.50 -5.21
N TYR A 41 12.31 6.19 -4.98
CA TYR A 41 13.49 5.54 -4.42
C TYR A 41 13.65 4.11 -4.95
N HIS A 42 14.82 3.49 -4.73
CA HIS A 42 15.17 2.18 -5.28
C HIS A 42 15.50 1.16 -4.17
N PRO A 43 14.50 0.67 -3.42
CA PRO A 43 14.73 -0.22 -2.26
C PRO A 43 15.44 -1.52 -2.63
N MET A 44 15.29 -1.98 -3.87
CA MET A 44 15.91 -3.22 -4.35
C MET A 44 17.44 -3.13 -4.46
N GLN A 45 18.02 -1.92 -4.45
CA GLN A 45 19.47 -1.75 -4.35
C GLN A 45 20.02 -2.24 -3.00
N GLU A 46 19.19 -2.21 -1.95
CA GLU A 46 19.51 -2.67 -0.60
C GLU A 46 18.52 -3.75 -0.14
N ALA A 47 18.17 -4.68 -1.04
CA ALA A 47 17.15 -5.70 -0.80
C ALA A 47 17.41 -6.55 0.45
N GLU A 48 18.67 -6.87 0.75
CA GLU A 48 19.05 -7.61 1.96
C GLU A 48 18.65 -6.85 3.24
N GLN A 49 18.87 -5.54 3.28
CA GLN A 49 18.51 -4.71 4.43
C GLN A 49 16.99 -4.59 4.56
N LEU A 50 16.25 -4.47 3.45
CA LEU A 50 14.78 -4.47 3.48
C LEU A 50 14.25 -5.75 4.12
N VAL A 51 14.80 -6.91 3.75
CA VAL A 51 14.39 -8.20 4.31
C VAL A 51 14.71 -8.27 5.80
N ILE A 52 15.90 -7.82 6.22
CA ILE A 52 16.28 -7.77 7.64
C ILE A 52 15.32 -6.88 8.43
N ASP A 53 15.01 -5.68 7.92
CA ASP A 53 14.12 -4.75 8.58
C ASP A 53 12.69 -5.33 8.70
N ALA A 54 12.19 -6.01 7.67
CA ALA A 54 10.90 -6.69 7.71
C ALA A 54 10.86 -7.83 8.74
N ILE A 55 11.94 -8.62 8.84
CA ILE A 55 12.08 -9.66 9.86
C ILE A 55 12.09 -9.04 11.27
N ASN A 56 12.79 -7.92 11.47
CA ASN A 56 12.86 -7.25 12.76
C ASN A 56 11.48 -6.72 13.22
N VAL A 57 10.66 -6.21 12.31
CA VAL A 57 9.26 -5.84 12.61
C VAL A 57 8.48 -7.08 13.07
N GLY A 58 8.63 -8.22 12.38
CA GLY A 58 8.00 -9.48 12.76
C GLY A 58 8.46 -10.01 14.12
N LEU A 59 9.77 -9.90 14.41
CA LEU A 59 10.33 -10.28 15.71
C LEU A 59 9.82 -9.38 16.84
N ALA A 60 9.72 -8.07 16.62
CA ALA A 60 9.12 -7.13 17.56
C ALA A 60 7.68 -7.53 17.92
N ALA A 61 6.87 -7.87 16.91
CA ALA A 61 5.51 -8.37 17.13
C ALA A 61 5.49 -9.70 17.90
N MET A 62 6.38 -10.64 17.53
CA MET A 62 6.48 -11.95 18.19
C MET A 62 6.89 -11.83 19.66
N HIS A 63 7.80 -10.90 19.98
CA HIS A 63 8.26 -10.64 21.35
C HIS A 63 7.22 -9.91 22.21
N LYS A 64 6.07 -9.51 21.64
CA LYS A 64 4.99 -8.79 22.33
C LYS A 64 5.52 -7.56 23.07
N ILE A 65 6.37 -6.80 22.40
CA ILE A 65 6.75 -5.48 22.91
C ILE A 65 5.49 -4.62 23.09
N PRO A 66 5.52 -3.57 23.92
CA PRO A 66 4.38 -2.69 24.12
C PRO A 66 3.79 -2.22 22.79
N GLU A 67 2.46 -2.12 22.72
CA GLU A 67 1.76 -1.83 21.47
C GLU A 67 2.20 -0.49 20.85
N GLU A 68 2.48 0.51 21.68
CA GLU A 68 3.00 1.81 21.24
C GLU A 68 4.37 1.69 20.57
N GLU A 69 5.28 0.93 21.16
CA GLU A 69 6.60 0.65 20.58
C GLU A 69 6.48 -0.14 19.28
N LEU A 70 5.57 -1.13 19.22
CA LEU A 70 5.32 -1.89 18.00
C LEU A 70 4.78 -0.98 16.88
N ARG A 71 3.88 -0.05 17.22
CA ARG A 71 3.34 0.92 16.27
C ARG A 71 4.43 1.81 15.70
N GLU A 72 5.38 2.26 16.52
CA GLU A 72 6.53 3.05 16.06
C GLU A 72 7.42 2.24 15.11
N VAL A 73 7.77 1.00 15.48
CA VAL A 73 8.59 0.10 14.65
C VAL A 73 7.95 -0.15 13.28
N VAL A 74 6.64 -0.41 13.25
CA VAL A 74 5.89 -0.57 11.99
C VAL A 74 5.88 0.74 11.19
N LEU A 75 5.66 1.88 11.83
CA LEU A 75 5.60 3.17 11.13
C LEU A 75 6.95 3.57 10.55
N ASP A 76 8.05 3.29 11.25
CA ASP A 76 9.41 3.55 10.76
C ASP A 76 9.78 2.66 9.57
N PHE A 77 9.34 1.40 9.59
CA PHE A 77 9.45 0.53 8.41
C PHE A 77 8.70 1.11 7.21
N ILE A 78 7.47 1.58 7.39
CA ILE A 78 6.66 2.19 6.32
C ILE A 78 7.27 3.52 5.85
N LYS A 79 7.80 4.38 6.73
CA LYS A 79 8.52 5.60 6.32
C LYS A 79 9.72 5.27 5.43
N LYS A 80 10.44 4.19 5.75
CA LYS A 80 11.64 3.79 5.01
C LYS A 80 11.29 3.14 3.66
N TYR A 81 10.28 2.27 3.62
CA TYR A 81 10.00 1.40 2.48
C TYR A 81 8.62 1.61 1.83
N GLY A 82 7.90 2.65 2.22
CA GLY A 82 6.52 2.88 1.81
C GLY A 82 5.63 1.66 2.06
N PHE A 83 4.61 1.50 1.22
CA PHE A 83 3.80 0.29 1.19
C PHE A 83 4.43 -0.80 0.30
N LEU A 84 5.77 -0.92 0.30
CA LEU A 84 6.54 -1.90 -0.47
C LEU A 84 6.24 -1.92 -1.98
N GLY A 85 5.94 -0.75 -2.55
CA GLY A 85 5.55 -0.66 -3.95
C GLY A 85 4.22 -1.35 -4.28
N PHE A 86 3.42 -1.77 -3.27
CA PHE A 86 2.01 -2.12 -3.46
C PHE A 86 1.23 -0.86 -3.80
N MET A 87 1.36 -0.42 -5.04
CA MET A 87 0.17 -0.03 -5.76
C MET A 87 -0.43 -1.37 -6.19
N THR A 88 -1.57 -1.75 -5.61
CA THR A 88 -2.37 -2.81 -6.24
C THR A 88 -2.46 -2.45 -7.70
N ALA A 89 -2.05 -3.36 -8.59
CA ALA A 89 -2.12 -3.13 -10.02
C ALA A 89 -3.53 -2.63 -10.31
N LEU A 90 -3.65 -1.30 -10.48
CA LEU A 90 -4.87 -0.71 -10.94
C LEU A 90 -5.15 -1.41 -12.28
N PRO A 91 -6.42 -1.69 -12.62
CA PRO A 91 -6.74 -2.28 -13.92
C PRO A 91 -5.95 -1.57 -15.02
N THR A 92 -5.58 -2.31 -16.06
CA THR A 92 -4.45 -2.07 -16.98
C THR A 92 -4.30 -0.67 -17.58
N THR A 93 -5.26 0.22 -17.38
CA THR A 93 -5.27 1.64 -17.74
C THR A 93 -5.67 2.50 -16.52
N ALA A 94 -4.99 3.63 -16.30
CA ALA A 94 -5.40 4.62 -15.29
C ALA A 94 -6.83 5.15 -15.53
N ASP A 95 -7.32 5.04 -16.77
CA ASP A 95 -8.66 5.46 -17.19
C ASP A 95 -9.79 4.63 -16.58
N PHE A 96 -9.51 3.50 -15.93
CA PHE A 96 -10.55 2.66 -15.34
C PHE A 96 -11.45 3.41 -14.36
N ILE A 97 -10.90 4.44 -13.71
CA ILE A 97 -11.62 5.29 -12.76
C ILE A 97 -12.81 6.00 -13.43
N THR A 98 -12.77 6.17 -14.76
CA THR A 98 -13.85 6.74 -15.56
C THR A 98 -14.93 5.72 -15.94
N TYR A 99 -14.68 4.42 -15.80
CA TYR A 99 -15.62 3.37 -16.20
C TYR A 99 -16.75 3.24 -15.17
N GLU A 100 -17.90 2.73 -15.61
CA GLU A 100 -19.02 2.45 -14.70
C GLU A 100 -18.72 1.28 -13.76
N SER A 101 -18.03 0.26 -14.26
CA SER A 101 -17.67 -0.95 -13.51
C SER A 101 -16.26 -1.44 -13.84
N VAL A 102 -15.58 -1.98 -12.83
CA VAL A 102 -14.31 -2.69 -12.97
C VAL A 102 -14.58 -4.17 -13.24
N TYR A 103 -13.91 -4.72 -14.25
CA TYR A 103 -13.96 -6.15 -14.54
C TYR A 103 -12.98 -6.91 -13.64
N LEU A 104 -13.48 -7.93 -12.93
CA LEU A 104 -12.69 -8.77 -12.03
C LEU A 104 -12.67 -10.20 -12.57
N PRO A 105 -11.52 -10.72 -13.05
CA PRO A 105 -11.42 -12.08 -13.55
C PRO A 105 -11.81 -13.11 -12.48
N LYS A 106 -12.75 -14.01 -12.82
CA LYS A 106 -13.18 -15.09 -11.92
C LYS A 106 -12.00 -15.93 -11.44
N ASN A 107 -12.01 -16.27 -10.16
CA ASN A 107 -11.08 -17.23 -9.58
C ASN A 107 -11.73 -17.95 -8.38
N HIS A 108 -10.93 -18.64 -7.56
CA HIS A 108 -11.45 -19.35 -6.39
C HIS A 108 -12.17 -18.41 -5.40
N PHE A 109 -11.70 -17.17 -5.29
CA PHE A 109 -12.18 -16.13 -4.37
C PHE A 109 -13.17 -15.15 -5.02
N ILE A 110 -12.96 -14.80 -6.30
CA ILE A 110 -13.80 -13.82 -7.02
C ILE A 110 -14.90 -14.56 -7.81
N LYS A 111 -16.17 -14.33 -7.45
CA LYS A 111 -17.34 -14.94 -8.09
C LYS A 111 -18.10 -13.99 -9.01
N GLU A 112 -18.16 -12.72 -8.65
CA GLU A 112 -18.77 -11.66 -9.47
C GLU A 112 -17.75 -11.08 -10.44
N GLU A 113 -18.13 -10.95 -11.71
CA GLU A 113 -17.24 -10.53 -12.80
C GLU A 113 -17.13 -9.01 -12.96
N SER A 114 -18.01 -8.26 -12.30
CA SER A 114 -18.06 -6.82 -12.39
C SER A 114 -18.43 -6.24 -11.04
N LEU A 115 -17.74 -5.17 -10.64
CA LEU A 115 -18.06 -4.37 -9.47
C LEU A 115 -18.16 -2.91 -9.90
N PRO A 116 -19.16 -2.13 -9.43
CA PRO A 116 -19.20 -0.69 -9.70
C PRO A 116 -17.87 -0.05 -9.32
N THR A 117 -17.37 0.86 -10.16
CA THR A 117 -16.05 1.48 -9.93
C THR A 117 -16.01 2.23 -8.59
N GLU A 118 -17.12 2.87 -8.20
CA GLU A 118 -17.21 3.52 -6.88
C GLU A 118 -17.02 2.52 -5.74
N ASP A 119 -17.72 1.38 -5.79
CA ASP A 119 -17.63 0.34 -4.77
C ASP A 119 -16.21 -0.27 -4.75
N TYR A 120 -15.62 -0.50 -5.92
CA TYR A 120 -14.22 -0.96 -6.03
C TYR A 120 -13.26 0.00 -5.34
N LEU A 121 -13.43 1.31 -5.53
CA LEU A 121 -12.57 2.33 -4.92
C LEU A 121 -12.72 2.38 -3.40
N THR A 122 -13.88 2.05 -2.82
CA THR A 122 -14.04 2.04 -1.36
C THR A 122 -13.08 1.08 -0.64
N TYR A 123 -12.63 0.00 -1.30
CA TYR A 123 -11.62 -0.90 -0.74
C TYR A 123 -10.23 -0.27 -0.59
N PHE A 124 -9.94 0.80 -1.33
CA PHE A 124 -8.64 1.47 -1.34
C PHE A 124 -8.65 2.84 -0.65
N TYR A 125 -9.84 3.42 -0.48
CA TYR A 125 -10.02 4.76 0.08
C TYR A 125 -11.02 4.75 1.26
N PRO A 126 -10.61 4.23 2.44
CA PRO A 126 -11.52 4.08 3.59
C PRO A 126 -11.95 5.39 4.26
N PHE A 127 -11.28 6.52 3.95
CA PHE A 127 -11.53 7.80 4.62
C PHE A 127 -12.15 8.89 3.75
N ASP A 128 -11.77 8.93 2.47
CA ASP A 128 -12.09 10.02 1.57
C ASP A 128 -12.50 9.44 0.21
N LYS A 129 -13.48 10.03 -0.45
CA LYS A 129 -13.75 9.64 -1.85
C LYS A 129 -12.72 10.30 -2.75
N PRO A 130 -12.06 9.54 -3.66
CA PRO A 130 -11.16 10.16 -4.61
C PRO A 130 -11.94 11.18 -5.47
N ASP A 131 -11.38 12.38 -5.62
CA ASP A 131 -12.00 13.46 -6.41
C ASP A 131 -11.66 13.25 -7.89
N PHE A 132 -12.49 12.49 -8.59
CA PHE A 132 -12.41 12.33 -10.03
C PHE A 132 -13.78 12.63 -10.66
N LYS A 133 -13.76 13.33 -11.80
CA LYS A 133 -14.96 13.60 -12.57
C LYS A 133 -15.03 12.61 -13.72
N LYS A 134 -16.12 11.84 -13.80
CA LYS A 134 -16.44 11.07 -15.01
C LYS A 134 -16.75 12.09 -16.11
N THR A 135 -15.92 12.13 -17.15
CA THR A 135 -16.26 12.81 -18.40
C THR A 135 -17.37 12.00 -19.06
N ALA A 136 -18.57 12.59 -19.14
CA ALA A 136 -19.73 12.03 -19.84
C ALA A 136 -19.54 12.10 -21.37
#